data_AF-P75260-F1
#
_entry.id   AF-P75260-F1
#
_cell.length_a   1.000
_cell.length_b   1.000
_cell.length_c   1.000
_cell.angle_alpha   90.00
_cell.angle_beta   90.00
_cell.angle_gamma   90.00
#
_symmetry.space_group_name_H-M   'P 1'
#
loop_
_entity.id
_entity.type
_entity.pdbx_description
1 polymer ?
#
loop_
_entity_poly.entity_id
_entity_poly.type
_entity_poly.pdbx_seq_one_letter_code
_entity_poly.pdbx_strand_id
1 'polypeptide(L)'
;MKEKIPFYNEKEFNEMMKKTKKGTFSGWYIINPENKSVEFSGNFNRQFKLNKPVIPVNTEYVTRKEFNEYKDSNDQRLTKIENKVDKLEVKVDKLEEKVDKLEAKVDKLEEKVDKLEAKVDKLEEKVDKLEAKVDSGFEMLAKILAAINKRLDSIEGRLDKIEPPK
;
A
#
# COMPACT_ATOMS: atom_id res chain seq x y z
N MET A 1 23.99 44.19 6.39
CA MET A 1 24.69 43.92 7.67
C MET A 1 25.06 45.26 8.28
N LYS A 2 24.74 45.56 9.55
CA LYS A 2 25.26 46.77 10.19
C LYS A 2 26.68 46.46 10.66
N GLU A 3 27.66 47.20 10.14
CA GLU A 3 29.05 47.09 10.58
C GLU A 3 29.12 47.30 12.10
N LYS A 4 29.77 46.37 12.79
CA LYS A 4 30.21 46.60 14.17
C LYS A 4 31.30 47.65 14.08
N ILE A 5 31.01 48.91 14.41
CA ILE A 5 32.06 49.92 14.61
C ILE A 5 32.55 49.69 16.05
N PRO A 6 33.72 49.06 16.27
CA PRO A 6 34.27 48.95 17.62
C PRO A 6 34.61 50.34 18.17
N PHE A 7 34.36 50.55 19.45
CA PHE A 7 34.87 51.71 20.19
C PHE A 7 36.29 51.39 20.67
N TYR A 8 37.22 52.35 20.62
CA TYR A 8 38.61 52.10 20.99
C TYR A 8 38.93 52.56 22.42
N ASN A 9 38.12 53.46 22.98
CA ASN A 9 38.31 53.99 24.33
C ASN A 9 36.97 54.45 24.95
N GLU A 10 36.97 54.64 26.27
CA GLU A 10 35.81 55.12 27.05
C GLU A 10 35.27 56.46 26.54
N LYS A 11 36.15 57.36 26.09
CA LYS A 11 35.77 58.68 25.60
C LYS A 11 34.90 58.57 24.34
N GLU A 12 35.28 57.72 23.38
CA GLU A 12 34.51 57.49 22.16
C GLU A 12 33.13 56.87 22.44
N PHE A 13 33.06 55.90 23.35
CA PHE A 13 31.79 55.31 23.78
C PHE A 13 30.89 56.37 24.42
N ASN A 14 31.42 57.17 25.36
CA ASN A 14 30.68 58.23 26.03
C ASN A 14 30.27 59.37 25.07
N GLU A 15 31.12 59.76 24.12
CA GLU A 15 30.78 60.74 23.09
C GLU A 15 29.67 60.24 22.16
N MET A 16 29.70 58.96 21.76
CA MET A 16 28.60 58.35 21.02
C MET A 16 27.32 58.39 21.84
N MET A 17 27.36 57.98 23.11
CA MET A 17 26.20 58.01 24.01
C MET A 17 25.60 59.42 24.11
N LYS A 18 26.44 60.47 24.17
CA LYS A 18 25.98 61.88 24.14
C LYS A 18 25.36 62.26 22.80
N LYS A 19 25.93 61.81 21.67
CA LYS A 19 25.39 62.05 20.31
C LYS A 19 24.04 61.38 20.10
N THR A 20 23.78 60.25 20.76
CA THR A 20 22.44 59.63 20.79
C THR A 20 21.51 60.45 21.69
N LYS A 21 21.05 61.61 21.22
CA LYS A 21 20.22 62.63 21.92
C LYS A 21 18.96 62.12 22.66
N LYS A 22 18.58 60.85 22.52
CA LYS A 22 17.31 60.29 23.02
C LYS A 22 17.55 58.92 23.65
N GLY A 23 18.16 58.91 24.82
CA GLY A 23 18.16 57.75 25.70
C GLY A 23 19.35 57.71 26.63
N THR A 24 19.15 57.05 27.76
CA THR A 24 20.22 56.74 28.71
C THR A 24 20.56 55.25 28.61
N PHE A 25 21.84 54.93 28.68
CA PHE A 25 22.31 53.57 28.90
C PHE A 25 22.69 53.45 30.37
N SER A 26 22.15 52.45 31.05
CA SER A 26 22.59 52.05 32.38
C SER A 26 23.17 50.64 32.29
N GLY A 27 24.46 50.49 32.55
CA GLY A 27 25.13 49.22 32.37
C GLY A 27 26.63 49.31 32.57
N TRP A 28 27.30 48.19 32.33
CA TRP A 28 28.75 48.06 32.36
C TRP A 28 29.29 47.87 30.96
N TYR A 29 30.56 48.20 30.78
CA TYR A 29 31.30 47.92 29.57
C TYR A 29 32.72 47.47 29.92
N ILE A 30 33.33 46.70 29.01
CA ILE A 30 34.70 46.20 29.09
C ILE A 30 35.39 46.60 27.80
N ILE A 31 36.56 47.24 27.91
CA ILE A 31 37.41 47.56 26.77
C ILE A 31 38.49 46.49 26.67
N ASN A 32 38.54 45.80 25.54
CA ASN A 32 39.56 44.81 25.22
C ASN A 32 40.58 45.43 24.26
N PRO A 33 41.74 45.93 24.75
CA PRO A 33 42.73 46.58 23.89
C PRO A 33 43.35 45.61 22.88
N GLU A 34 43.47 44.32 23.20
CA GLU A 34 44.11 43.31 22.34
C GLU A 34 43.32 43.05 21.05
N ASN A 35 42.00 42.87 21.15
CA ASN A 35 41.15 42.62 19.98
C ASN A 35 40.45 43.90 19.46
N LYS A 36 40.81 45.07 19.99
CA LYS A 36 40.21 46.37 19.66
C LYS A 36 38.68 46.35 19.74
N SER A 37 38.11 45.84 20.83
CA SER A 37 36.66 45.73 21.00
C SER A 37 36.15 46.27 22.33
N VAL A 38 34.87 46.64 22.36
CA VAL A 38 34.15 46.99 23.59
C VAL A 38 32.92 46.09 23.71
N GLU A 39 32.86 45.35 24.81
CA GLU A 39 31.68 44.58 25.21
C GLU A 39 30.90 45.42 26.22
N PHE A 40 29.57 45.39 26.16
CA PHE A 40 28.73 46.12 27.11
C PHE A 40 27.46 45.35 27.45
N SER A 41 27.00 45.50 28.68
CA SER A 41 25.77 44.90 29.20
C SER A 41 25.00 45.95 29.97
N GLY A 42 23.73 46.16 29.63
CA GLY A 42 22.92 47.17 30.29
C GLY A 42 21.57 47.40 29.65
N ASN A 43 20.78 48.24 30.28
CA ASN A 43 19.48 48.67 29.81
C ASN A 43 19.60 49.95 29.00
N PHE A 44 19.05 49.92 27.79
CA PHE A 44 18.86 51.10 26.95
C PHE A 44 17.45 51.63 27.15
N ASN A 45 17.31 52.81 27.76
CA ASN A 45 16.04 53.50 27.77
C ASN A 45 15.95 54.43 26.56
N ARG A 46 15.49 53.90 25.41
CA ARG A 46 15.38 54.65 24.16
C ARG A 46 13.92 54.72 23.73
N GLN A 47 13.32 55.91 23.81
CA GLN A 47 12.02 56.18 23.19
C GLN A 47 12.19 56.29 21.66
N PHE A 48 12.01 55.18 20.94
CA PHE A 48 11.82 55.23 19.50
C PHE A 48 10.42 55.77 19.22
N LYS A 49 10.31 57.02 18.73
CA LYS A 49 9.09 57.42 18.02
C LYS A 49 9.13 56.70 16.68
N LEU A 50 8.35 55.63 16.52
CA LEU A 50 8.14 54.96 15.24
C LEU A 50 7.46 55.96 14.30
N ASN A 51 8.21 56.52 13.34
CA ASN A 51 7.71 57.50 12.38
C ASN A 51 6.84 56.89 11.26
N LYS A 52 6.42 55.63 11.41
CA LYS A 52 5.41 54.99 10.57
C LYS A 52 4.34 54.44 11.50
N PRO A 53 3.04 54.60 11.18
CA PRO A 53 2.00 53.91 11.92
C PRO A 53 2.36 52.42 11.90
N VAL A 54 2.56 51.84 13.09
CA VAL A 54 2.60 50.39 13.23
C VAL A 54 1.27 49.93 12.68
N ILE A 55 1.27 49.31 11.50
CA ILE A 55 0.12 48.53 11.07
C ILE A 55 -0.04 47.50 12.19
N PRO A 56 -1.16 47.50 12.94
CA PRO A 56 -1.35 46.50 13.97
C PRO A 56 -1.52 45.17 13.25
N VAL A 57 -0.41 44.47 13.01
CA VAL A 57 -0.49 43.02 12.92
C VAL A 57 -1.06 42.58 14.25
N ASN A 58 -2.23 41.94 14.22
CA ASN A 58 -2.78 41.28 15.39
C ASN A 58 -1.84 40.12 15.73
N THR A 59 -0.69 40.42 16.34
CA THR A 59 0.20 39.44 16.91
C THR A 59 -0.27 39.22 18.33
N GLU A 60 -1.22 38.31 18.47
CA GLU A 60 -1.37 37.63 19.76
C GLU A 60 -0.04 36.90 20.00
N TYR A 61 0.67 37.29 21.06
CA TYR A 61 1.90 36.61 21.45
C TYR A 61 1.54 35.32 22.16
N VAL A 62 1.99 34.19 21.62
CA VAL A 62 1.91 32.90 22.31
C VAL A 62 2.96 32.88 23.41
N THR A 63 2.57 32.56 24.64
CA THR A 63 3.51 32.38 25.74
C THR A 63 4.38 31.14 25.49
N ARG A 64 5.59 31.12 26.06
CA ARG A 64 6.46 29.93 25.98
C ARG A 64 5.76 28.66 26.49
N LYS A 65 4.86 28.80 27.46
CA LYS A 65 4.05 27.72 28.02
C LYS A 65 3.05 27.16 27.00
N GLU A 66 2.23 28.01 26.39
CA GLU A 66 1.25 27.61 25.37
C GLU A 66 1.91 26.98 24.14
N PHE A 67 3.06 27.51 23.71
CA PHE A 67 3.82 26.93 22.61
C PHE A 67 4.31 25.51 22.94
N ASN A 68 4.82 25.30 24.15
CA ASN A 68 5.26 23.98 24.59
C ASN A 68 4.10 22.99 24.71
N GLU A 69 2.95 23.41 25.26
CA GLU A 69 1.75 22.56 25.34
C GLU A 69 1.24 22.15 23.95
N TYR A 70 1.21 23.09 23.01
CA TYR A 70 0.84 22.81 21.61
C TYR A 70 1.83 21.86 20.94
N LYS A 71 3.13 22.09 21.15
CA LYS A 71 4.20 21.22 20.64
C LYS A 71 4.06 19.80 21.18
N ASP A 72 3.93 19.64 22.49
CA ASP A 72 3.81 18.33 23.14
C ASP A 72 2.55 17.59 22.68
N SER A 73 1.43 18.31 22.50
CA SER A 73 0.19 17.74 21.95
C SER A 73 0.37 17.24 20.51
N ASN A 74 1.07 18.00 19.67
CA ASN A 74 1.35 17.60 18.29
C ASN A 74 2.35 16.43 18.22
N ASP A 75 3.40 16.44 19.05
CA ASP A 75 4.37 15.34 19.13
C ASP A 75 3.64 14.03 19.50
N GLN A 76 2.73 14.06 20.49
CA GLN A 76 1.90 12.90 20.85
C GLN A 76 1.00 12.42 19.71
N ARG A 77 0.37 13.35 18.97
CA ARG A 77 -0.47 13.01 17.81
C ARG A 77 0.36 12.39 16.70
N LEU A 78 1.55 12.92 16.45
CA LEU A 78 2.47 12.42 15.43
C LEU A 78 2.93 11.00 15.78
N THR A 79 3.38 10.75 17.01
CA THR A 79 3.74 9.40 17.47
C THR A 79 2.59 8.41 17.33
N LYS A 80 1.34 8.83 17.59
CA LYS A 80 0.17 7.96 17.40
C LYS A 80 -0.11 7.65 15.93
N ILE A 81 0.16 8.58 15.02
CA ILE A 81 0.02 8.38 13.58
C ILE A 81 1.11 7.44 13.07
N GLU A 82 2.37 7.67 13.43
CA GLU A 82 3.51 6.81 13.06
C GLU A 82 3.24 5.35 13.44
N ASN A 83 2.88 5.10 14.71
CA ASN A 83 2.52 3.75 15.18
C ASN A 83 1.34 3.11 14.44
N LYS A 84 0.41 3.92 13.88
CA LYS A 84 -0.70 3.40 13.06
C LYS A 84 -0.23 3.07 11.65
N VAL A 85 0.65 3.89 11.08
CA VAL A 85 1.25 3.66 9.76
C VAL A 85 2.05 2.36 9.78
N ASP A 86 2.93 2.16 10.76
CA ASP A 86 3.72 0.92 10.89
C ASP A 86 2.83 -0.33 10.99
N LYS A 87 1.72 -0.23 11.73
CA LYS A 87 0.74 -1.33 11.84
C LYS A 87 -0.03 -1.59 10.55
N LEU A 88 -0.25 -0.56 9.74
CA LEU A 88 -0.89 -0.69 8.44
C LEU A 88 0.07 -1.31 7.42
N GLU A 89 1.33 -0.90 7.41
CA GLU A 89 2.38 -1.47 6.57
C GLU A 89 2.50 -2.98 6.78
N VAL A 90 2.66 -3.43 8.04
CA VAL A 90 2.68 -4.87 8.37
C VAL A 90 1.40 -5.62 7.95
N LYS A 91 0.25 -4.94 7.91
CA LYS A 91 -1.01 -5.57 7.45
C LYS A 91 -1.05 -5.66 5.92
N VAL A 92 -0.53 -4.66 5.22
CA VAL A 92 -0.42 -4.65 3.76
C VAL A 92 0.50 -5.77 3.31
N ASP A 93 1.70 -5.90 3.89
CA ASP A 93 2.64 -6.98 3.56
C ASP A 93 2.00 -8.38 3.73
N LYS A 94 1.25 -8.57 4.83
CA LYS A 94 0.53 -9.83 5.09
C LYS A 94 -0.61 -10.09 4.12
N LEU A 95 -1.22 -9.04 3.57
CA LEU A 95 -2.26 -9.17 2.57
C LEU A 95 -1.66 -9.49 1.21
N GLU A 96 -0.55 -8.84 0.83
CA GLU A 96 0.21 -9.15 -0.38
C GLU A 96 0.65 -10.62 -0.39
N GLU A 97 1.27 -11.12 0.69
CA GLU A 97 1.64 -12.54 0.78
C GLU A 97 0.44 -13.49 0.64
N LYS A 98 -0.74 -13.08 1.09
CA LYS A 98 -1.96 -13.90 0.97
C LYS A 98 -2.50 -13.89 -0.44
N VAL A 99 -2.43 -12.75 -1.12
CA VAL A 99 -2.83 -12.61 -2.53
C VAL A 99 -1.93 -13.49 -3.39
N ASP A 100 -0.61 -13.40 -3.24
CA ASP A 100 0.35 -14.23 -3.98
C ASP A 100 0.08 -15.74 -3.79
N LYS A 101 -0.21 -16.16 -2.55
CA LYS A 101 -0.55 -17.56 -2.23
C LYS A 101 -1.89 -17.99 -2.83
N LEU A 102 -2.84 -17.08 -3.00
CA LEU A 102 -4.12 -17.37 -3.63
C LEU A 102 -3.98 -17.44 -5.14
N GLU A 103 -3.27 -16.53 -5.76
CA GLU A 103 -2.95 -16.54 -7.20
C GLU A 103 -2.27 -17.86 -7.59
N ALA A 104 -1.21 -18.26 -6.88
CA ALA A 104 -0.53 -19.53 -7.13
C ALA A 104 -1.40 -20.78 -6.89
N LYS A 105 -2.51 -20.67 -6.13
CA LYS A 105 -3.49 -21.76 -5.98
C LYS A 105 -4.50 -21.76 -7.11
N VAL A 106 -4.91 -20.60 -7.59
CA VAL A 106 -5.81 -20.45 -8.74
C VAL A 106 -5.14 -21.02 -9.99
N ASP A 107 -3.90 -20.65 -10.29
CA ASP A 107 -3.15 -21.19 -11.43
C ASP A 107 -3.08 -22.73 -11.41
N LYS A 108 -2.80 -23.31 -10.23
CA LYS A 108 -2.77 -24.77 -10.06
C LYS A 108 -4.13 -25.44 -10.20
N LEU A 109 -5.21 -24.74 -9.89
CA LEU A 109 -6.57 -25.24 -10.08
C LEU A 109 -6.96 -25.17 -11.56
N GLU A 110 -6.63 -24.08 -12.25
CA GLU A 110 -6.83 -23.93 -13.69
C GLU A 110 -6.13 -25.06 -14.46
N GLU A 111 -4.84 -25.29 -14.19
CA GLU A 111 -4.11 -26.41 -14.82
C GLU A 111 -4.76 -27.78 -14.57
N LYS A 112 -5.38 -27.97 -13.39
CA LYS A 112 -6.06 -29.24 -13.06
C LYS A 112 -7.39 -29.36 -13.78
N VAL A 113 -8.13 -28.27 -13.93
CA VAL A 113 -9.38 -28.22 -14.69
C VAL A 113 -9.09 -28.55 -16.15
N ASP A 114 -8.12 -27.90 -16.78
CA ASP A 114 -7.73 -28.18 -18.17
C ASP A 114 -7.36 -29.67 -18.38
N LYS A 115 -6.60 -30.25 -17.43
CA LYS A 115 -6.22 -31.67 -17.47
C LYS A 115 -7.42 -32.60 -17.28
N LEU A 116 -8.44 -32.19 -16.53
CA LEU A 116 -9.66 -32.96 -16.34
C LEU A 116 -10.58 -32.86 -17.55
N GLU A 117 -10.75 -31.68 -18.13
CA GLU A 117 -11.50 -31.47 -19.37
C GLU A 117 -10.94 -32.34 -20.49
N ALA A 118 -9.63 -32.27 -20.74
CA ALA A 118 -8.99 -33.12 -21.76
C ALA A 118 -9.09 -34.64 -21.48
N LYS A 119 -9.35 -35.06 -20.23
CA LYS A 119 -9.62 -36.47 -19.90
C LYS A 119 -11.08 -36.83 -20.13
N VAL A 120 -12.00 -35.92 -19.85
CA VAL A 120 -13.44 -36.10 -20.10
C VAL A 120 -13.66 -36.24 -21.60
N ASP A 121 -13.11 -35.34 -22.43
CA ASP A 121 -13.23 -35.42 -23.89
C ASP A 121 -12.75 -36.78 -24.44
N LYS A 122 -11.61 -37.26 -23.94
CA LYS A 122 -11.06 -38.58 -24.32
C LYS A 122 -11.92 -39.76 -23.86
N LEU A 123 -12.64 -39.61 -22.74
CA LEU A 123 -13.56 -40.63 -22.25
C LEU A 123 -14.84 -40.62 -23.08
N GLU A 124 -15.38 -39.45 -23.40
CA GLU A 124 -16.53 -39.29 -24.29
C GLU A 124 -16.27 -39.95 -25.65
N GLU A 125 -15.14 -39.64 -26.30
CA GLU A 125 -14.78 -40.31 -27.56
C GLU A 125 -14.68 -41.84 -27.46
N LYS A 126 -14.24 -42.35 -26.31
CA LYS A 126 -14.14 -43.80 -26.08
C LYS A 126 -15.50 -44.43 -25.87
N VAL A 127 -16.40 -43.75 -25.16
CA VAL A 127 -17.78 -44.18 -24.95
C VAL A 127 -18.49 -44.22 -26.30
N ASP A 128 -18.42 -43.18 -27.12
CA ASP A 128 -19.01 -43.14 -28.46
C ASP A 128 -18.52 -44.30 -29.35
N LYS A 129 -17.20 -44.56 -29.33
CA LYS A 129 -16.60 -45.70 -30.07
C LYS A 129 -17.06 -47.05 -29.54
N LEU A 130 -17.31 -47.18 -28.25
CA LEU A 130 -17.81 -48.42 -27.64
C LEU A 130 -19.29 -48.62 -27.97
N GLU A 131 -20.11 -47.57 -27.86
CA GLU A 131 -21.53 -47.60 -28.23
C GLU A 131 -21.71 -48.03 -29.69
N ALA A 132 -20.99 -47.39 -30.63
CA ALA A 132 -21.04 -47.78 -32.04
C ALA A 132 -20.63 -49.24 -32.29
N LYS A 133 -19.64 -49.76 -31.54
CA LYS A 133 -19.24 -51.17 -31.62
C LYS A 133 -20.32 -52.09 -31.08
N VAL A 134 -20.92 -51.75 -29.94
CA VAL A 134 -22.00 -52.52 -29.32
C VAL A 134 -23.22 -52.59 -30.25
N ASP A 135 -23.63 -51.47 -30.82
CA ASP A 135 -24.74 -51.41 -31.79
C ASP A 135 -24.46 -52.28 -33.01
N SER A 136 -23.27 -52.15 -33.61
CA SER A 136 -22.88 -52.99 -34.77
C SER A 136 -22.86 -54.48 -34.43
N GLY A 137 -22.47 -54.84 -33.21
CA GLY A 137 -22.48 -56.21 -32.71
C GLY A 137 -23.89 -56.76 -32.56
N PHE A 138 -24.81 -55.97 -31.99
CA PHE A 138 -26.23 -56.34 -31.88
C PHE A 138 -26.91 -56.48 -33.25
N GLU A 139 -26.63 -55.59 -34.21
CA GLU A 139 -27.13 -55.72 -35.58
C GLU A 139 -26.66 -57.02 -36.25
N MET A 140 -25.38 -57.37 -36.06
CA MET A 140 -24.83 -58.61 -36.58
C MET A 140 -25.49 -59.84 -35.94
N LEU A 141 -25.66 -59.85 -34.62
CA LEU A 141 -26.36 -60.92 -33.91
C LEU A 141 -27.81 -61.06 -34.37
N ALA A 142 -28.53 -59.96 -34.57
CA ALA A 142 -29.90 -59.97 -35.08
C ALA A 142 -29.99 -60.62 -36.47
N LYS A 143 -29.06 -60.28 -37.38
CA LYS A 143 -28.96 -60.90 -38.72
C LYS A 143 -28.68 -62.40 -38.63
N ILE A 144 -27.78 -62.83 -37.74
CA ILE A 144 -27.46 -64.25 -37.52
C ILE A 144 -28.67 -65.01 -36.97
N LEU A 145 -29.36 -64.46 -35.97
CA LEU A 145 -30.57 -65.07 -35.39
C LEU A 145 -31.68 -65.21 -36.44
N ALA A 146 -31.92 -64.19 -37.26
CA ALA A 146 -32.89 -64.26 -38.36
C ALA A 146 -32.53 -65.38 -39.36
N ALA A 147 -31.25 -65.53 -39.70
CA ALA A 147 -30.77 -66.60 -40.56
C ALA A 147 -30.92 -67.99 -39.93
N ILE A 148 -30.67 -68.14 -38.62
CA ILE A 148 -30.86 -69.39 -37.89
C ILE A 148 -32.34 -69.77 -37.84
N ASN A 149 -33.23 -68.84 -37.49
CA ASN A 149 -34.68 -69.08 -37.45
C ASN A 149 -35.20 -69.59 -38.81
N LYS A 150 -34.83 -68.92 -39.90
CA LYS A 150 -35.20 -69.36 -41.26
C LYS A 150 -34.71 -70.78 -41.59
N ARG A 151 -33.54 -71.17 -41.09
CA ARG A 151 -33.01 -72.53 -41.25
C ARG A 151 -33.76 -73.55 -40.40
N LEU A 152 -34.18 -73.19 -39.18
CA LEU A 152 -34.99 -74.03 -38.32
C LEU A 152 -36.37 -74.27 -38.92
N ASP A 153 -37.06 -73.23 -39.40
CA ASP A 153 -38.34 -73.37 -40.11
C ASP A 153 -38.25 -74.35 -41.29
N SER A 154 -37.13 -74.27 -42.03
CA SER A 154 -36.86 -75.18 -43.15
C SER A 154 -36.57 -76.63 -42.71
N ILE A 155 -36.03 -76.83 -41.51
CA ILE A 155 -35.77 -78.16 -40.92
C ILE A 155 -37.07 -78.75 -40.36
N GLU A 156 -37.87 -77.97 -39.65
CA GLU A 156 -39.18 -78.36 -39.14
C GLU A 156 -40.08 -78.87 -40.28
N GLY A 157 -40.20 -78.09 -41.36
CA GLY A 157 -40.98 -78.52 -42.54
C GLY A 157 -40.40 -79.75 -43.28
N ARG A 158 -39.14 -80.13 -43.03
CA ARG A 158 -38.57 -81.40 -43.51
C ARG A 158 -38.86 -82.55 -42.55
N LEU A 159 -38.88 -82.30 -41.25
CA LEU A 159 -39.21 -83.29 -40.22
C LEU A 159 -40.67 -83.71 -40.27
N ASP A 160 -41.60 -82.77 -40.50
CA ASP A 160 -43.03 -83.07 -40.69
C ASP A 160 -43.30 -84.07 -41.84
N LYS A 161 -42.40 -84.11 -42.83
CA LYS A 161 -42.48 -85.07 -43.95
C LYS A 161 -41.97 -86.47 -43.60
N ILE A 162 -41.15 -86.59 -42.56
CA ILE A 162 -40.57 -87.85 -42.09
C ILE A 162 -41.46 -88.47 -40.99
N GLU A 163 -41.96 -87.64 -40.09
CA GLU A 163 -42.81 -88.03 -38.96
C GLU A 163 -44.06 -87.13 -38.92
N PRO A 164 -45.06 -87.38 -39.78
CA PRO A 164 -46.29 -86.60 -39.75
C PRO A 164 -46.97 -86.75 -38.38
N PRO A 165 -47.63 -85.69 -37.85
CA PRO A 165 -48.35 -85.79 -36.59
C PRO A 165 -49.36 -86.93 -36.64
N LYS A 166 -49.43 -87.71 -35.54
CA LYS A 166 -50.37 -88.84 -35.39
C LYS A 166 -51.83 -88.42 -35.42
#